data_AF-A0A7Z7FEJ5-F1
#
_entry.id   AF-A0A7Z7FEJ5-F1
#
_cell.length_a   1.000
_cell.length_b   1.000
_cell.length_c   1.000
_cell.angle_alpha   90.00
_cell.angle_beta   90.00
_cell.angle_gamma   90.00
#
_symmetry.space_group_name_H-M   'P 1'
#
loop_
_entity.id
_entity.type
_entity.pdbx_description
1 polymer ?
#
loop_
_entity_poly.entity_id
_entity_poly.type
_entity_poly.pdbx_seq_one_letter_code
_entity_poly.pdbx_strand_id
1 'polypeptide(L)'
;MKLISKKNILTIHIILSIILFSIGCIEENLTAEEIKTKVLDMDSSTSDYSYTMHTTTYYGGQTKEMSYNVLLKKPDKVKSIAISPANQSESISVLDGTNLWGYNPNTNTVKKISLTNISDIKTIDYYNIIKYFFDDANVSLIGKQQLNKKEGYLLKIKPSSSKTYDLIDSTKIWVDQETWLPLKYDTYDKNGTLTMTIQIQDLKVNTGISDSEFVFGIPPGAEIIDSV
;
A
#
# COMPACT_ATOMS: atom_id res chain seq x y z
N MET A 1 27.83 -57.96 -29.73
CA MET A 1 27.09 -57.29 -28.64
C MET A 1 28.08 -57.03 -27.50
N LYS A 2 28.62 -55.81 -27.37
CA LYS A 2 29.67 -55.50 -26.37
C LYS A 2 29.02 -55.35 -24.99
N LEU A 3 29.37 -56.23 -24.07
CA LEU A 3 28.94 -56.20 -22.66
C LEU A 3 29.58 -54.99 -21.96
N ILE A 4 28.75 -54.04 -21.57
CA ILE A 4 29.16 -52.89 -20.76
C ILE A 4 29.49 -53.41 -19.35
N SER A 5 30.70 -53.16 -18.87
CA SER A 5 31.15 -53.66 -17.56
C SER A 5 30.38 -53.01 -16.41
N LYS A 6 30.15 -53.74 -15.31
CA LYS A 6 29.48 -53.23 -14.09
C LYS A 6 30.11 -51.95 -13.54
N LYS A 7 31.41 -51.73 -13.76
CA LYS A 7 32.13 -50.51 -13.36
C LYS A 7 31.72 -49.28 -14.19
N ASN A 8 31.33 -49.50 -15.45
CA ASN A 8 30.83 -48.45 -16.36
C ASN A 8 29.35 -48.11 -16.07
N ILE A 9 28.56 -49.06 -15.57
CA ILE A 9 27.16 -48.82 -15.15
C ILE A 9 27.13 -47.95 -13.89
N LEU A 10 28.04 -48.19 -12.94
CA LEU A 10 28.15 -47.41 -11.70
C LEU A 10 28.57 -45.95 -11.95
N THR A 11 29.52 -45.70 -12.86
CA THR A 11 29.91 -44.32 -13.23
C THR A 11 28.85 -43.58 -14.03
N ILE A 12 28.06 -44.28 -14.86
CA ILE A 12 26.93 -43.68 -15.57
C ILE A 12 25.84 -43.22 -14.59
N HIS A 13 25.56 -43.98 -13.54
CA HIS A 13 24.58 -43.57 -12.52
C HIS A 13 25.04 -42.38 -11.68
N ILE A 14 26.35 -42.28 -11.38
CA ILE A 14 26.90 -41.12 -10.65
C ILE A 14 26.80 -39.84 -11.51
N ILE A 15 27.11 -39.91 -12.81
CA ILE A 15 26.95 -38.77 -13.73
C ILE A 15 25.46 -38.39 -13.91
N LEU A 16 24.56 -39.36 -13.97
CA LEU A 16 23.12 -39.10 -14.10
C LEU A 16 22.52 -38.46 -12.83
N SER A 17 23.03 -38.82 -11.64
CA SER A 17 22.62 -38.18 -10.38
C SER A 17 23.13 -36.74 -10.22
N ILE A 18 24.28 -36.40 -10.83
CA ILE A 18 24.84 -35.04 -10.78
C ILE A 18 24.06 -34.07 -11.68
N ILE A 19 23.48 -34.55 -12.79
CA ILE A 19 22.65 -33.73 -13.71
C ILE A 19 21.27 -33.41 -13.10
N LEU A 20 20.77 -34.24 -12.18
CA LEU A 20 19.46 -34.02 -11.51
C LEU A 20 19.52 -32.98 -10.37
N PHE A 21 20.71 -32.57 -9.91
CA PHE A 21 20.87 -31.53 -8.88
C PHE A 21 21.14 -30.13 -9.44
N SER A 22 21.23 -29.97 -10.77
CA SER A 22 21.43 -28.67 -11.42
C SER A 22 20.17 -28.10 -12.08
N ILE A 23 18.97 -28.56 -11.71
CA ILE A 23 17.79 -27.68 -11.80
C ILE A 23 17.93 -26.70 -10.64
N GLY A 24 18.94 -25.83 -10.73
CA GLY A 24 18.93 -24.60 -9.95
C GLY A 24 17.60 -23.94 -10.27
N CYS A 25 16.84 -23.60 -9.24
CA CYS A 25 15.64 -22.79 -9.38
C CYS A 25 16.01 -21.66 -10.33
N ILE A 26 15.45 -21.66 -11.53
CA ILE A 26 15.43 -20.47 -12.36
C ILE A 26 14.61 -19.53 -11.50
N GLU A 27 15.29 -18.65 -10.76
CA GLU A 27 14.63 -17.48 -10.21
C GLU A 27 14.08 -16.76 -11.43
N GLU A 28 12.79 -16.91 -11.68
CA GLU A 28 12.07 -16.06 -12.61
C GLU A 28 12.31 -14.63 -12.14
N ASN A 29 13.16 -13.93 -12.87
CA ASN A 29 13.41 -12.53 -12.64
C ASN A 29 12.19 -11.78 -13.16
N LEU A 30 11.21 -11.61 -12.27
CA LEU A 30 10.03 -10.80 -12.55
C LEU A 30 10.46 -9.39 -12.99
N THR A 31 9.83 -8.91 -14.04
CA THR A 31 9.96 -7.55 -14.53
C THR A 31 9.15 -6.57 -13.66
N ALA A 32 9.48 -5.28 -13.77
CA ALA A 32 8.76 -4.23 -13.06
C ALA A 32 7.26 -4.20 -13.42
N GLU A 33 6.93 -4.42 -14.69
CA GLU A 33 5.55 -4.44 -15.19
C GLU A 33 4.79 -5.66 -14.66
N GLU A 34 5.40 -6.85 -14.60
CA GLU A 34 4.75 -8.02 -14.00
C GLU A 34 4.45 -7.81 -12.51
N ILE A 35 5.35 -7.18 -11.76
CA ILE A 35 5.11 -6.85 -10.35
C ILE A 35 3.97 -5.83 -10.24
N LYS A 36 3.96 -4.79 -11.08
CA LYS A 36 2.86 -3.81 -11.15
C LYS A 36 1.53 -4.49 -11.44
N THR A 37 1.47 -5.39 -12.42
CA THR A 37 0.26 -6.16 -12.73
C THR A 37 -0.20 -6.96 -11.52
N LYS A 38 0.72 -7.66 -10.84
CA LYS A 38 0.37 -8.42 -9.62
C LYS A 38 -0.18 -7.53 -8.50
N VAL A 39 0.39 -6.34 -8.30
CA VAL A 39 -0.13 -5.36 -7.32
C VAL A 39 -1.55 -4.93 -7.68
N LEU A 40 -1.80 -4.58 -8.94
CA LEU A 40 -3.10 -4.10 -9.42
C LEU A 40 -4.16 -5.21 -9.44
N ASP A 41 -3.79 -6.43 -9.81
CA ASP A 41 -4.66 -7.60 -9.79
C ASP A 41 -5.03 -7.97 -8.36
N MET A 42 -4.04 -7.98 -7.45
CA MET A 42 -4.28 -8.23 -6.03
C MET A 42 -5.24 -7.18 -5.48
N ASP A 43 -4.99 -5.89 -5.75
CA ASP A 43 -5.90 -4.85 -5.31
C ASP A 43 -7.31 -5.04 -5.88
N SER A 44 -7.45 -5.32 -7.17
CA SER A 44 -8.75 -5.53 -7.82
C SER A 44 -9.52 -6.73 -7.27
N SER A 45 -8.83 -7.75 -6.76
CA SER A 45 -9.43 -8.96 -6.19
C SER A 45 -9.93 -8.80 -4.74
N THR A 46 -9.60 -7.69 -4.08
CA THR A 46 -10.03 -7.42 -2.71
C THR A 46 -11.34 -6.65 -2.66
N SER A 47 -12.11 -6.93 -1.61
CA SER A 47 -13.41 -6.31 -1.30
C SER A 47 -13.31 -5.37 -0.09
N ASP A 48 -12.46 -5.70 0.88
CA ASP A 48 -12.22 -4.89 2.07
C ASP A 48 -10.76 -4.97 2.53
N TYR A 49 -10.36 -3.94 3.26
CA TYR A 49 -9.05 -3.78 3.89
C TYR A 49 -9.18 -3.25 5.32
N SER A 50 -8.31 -3.72 6.21
CA SER A 50 -8.02 -3.05 7.48
C SER A 50 -6.51 -2.96 7.68
N TYR A 51 -6.01 -1.81 8.12
CA TYR A 51 -4.58 -1.62 8.37
C TYR A 51 -4.30 -0.43 9.30
N THR A 52 -3.09 -0.44 9.84
CA THR A 52 -2.48 0.71 10.51
C THR A 52 -1.51 1.38 9.55
N MET A 53 -1.61 2.70 9.38
CA MET A 53 -0.71 3.47 8.53
C MET A 53 0.04 4.51 9.34
N HIS A 54 1.36 4.53 9.21
CA HIS A 54 2.21 5.58 9.77
C HIS A 54 2.75 6.44 8.65
N THR A 55 2.61 7.75 8.79
CA THR A 55 3.12 8.74 7.84
C THR A 55 4.10 9.66 8.53
N THR A 56 5.27 9.85 7.92
CA THR A 56 6.25 10.87 8.32
C THR A 56 6.44 11.81 7.14
N THR A 57 6.23 13.11 7.34
CA THR A 57 6.41 14.14 6.32
C THR A 57 7.55 15.07 6.73
N TYR A 58 8.43 15.39 5.78
CA TYR A 58 9.58 16.27 5.94
C TYR A 58 9.36 17.53 5.12
N TYR A 59 9.09 18.65 5.78
CA TYR A 59 8.81 19.92 5.09
C TYR A 59 9.32 21.12 5.90
N GLY A 60 10.04 22.04 5.24
CA GLY A 60 10.52 23.27 5.88
C GLY A 60 11.45 23.05 7.08
N GLY A 61 12.21 21.95 7.10
CA GLY A 61 13.05 21.56 8.24
C GLY A 61 12.29 20.98 9.43
N GLN A 62 10.97 20.82 9.33
CA GLN A 62 10.13 20.17 10.33
C GLN A 62 9.80 18.74 9.91
N THR A 63 9.69 17.88 10.92
CA THR A 63 9.18 16.51 10.78
C THR A 63 7.81 16.44 11.41
N LYS A 64 6.81 15.97 10.65
CA LYS A 64 5.46 15.73 11.15
C LYS A 64 5.14 14.25 11.02
N GLU A 65 4.68 13.66 12.12
CA GLU A 65 4.26 12.26 12.17
C GLU A 65 2.77 12.16 12.46
N MET A 66 2.11 11.21 11.81
CA MET A 66 0.72 10.86 12.05
C MET A 66 0.55 9.35 11.92
N SER A 67 -0.36 8.79 12.71
CA SER A 67 -0.79 7.40 12.57
C SER A 67 -2.27 7.34 12.23
N TYR A 68 -2.70 6.32 11.49
CA TYR A 68 -4.07 6.14 11.07
C TYR A 68 -4.49 4.68 11.24
N ASN A 69 -5.61 4.44 11.90
CA ASN A 69 -6.30 3.15 11.83
C ASN A 69 -7.37 3.26 10.75
N VAL A 70 -7.28 2.43 9.72
CA VAL A 70 -8.16 2.53 8.55
C VAL A 70 -8.91 1.23 8.32
N LEU A 71 -10.22 1.38 8.08
CA LEU A 71 -11.09 0.36 7.52
C LEU A 71 -11.57 0.87 6.16
N LEU A 72 -11.49 0.03 5.14
CA LEU A 72 -12.02 0.31 3.81
C LEU A 72 -12.85 -0.87 3.34
N LYS A 73 -14.02 -0.58 2.78
CA LYS A 73 -14.87 -1.55 2.11
C LYS A 73 -15.29 -0.97 0.78
N LYS A 74 -14.89 -1.63 -0.30
CA LYS A 74 -15.18 -1.19 -1.67
C LYS A 74 -16.69 -1.27 -1.95
N PRO A 75 -17.23 -0.38 -2.79
CA PRO A 75 -16.51 0.65 -3.53
C PRO A 75 -16.32 1.97 -2.76
N ASP A 76 -17.04 2.19 -1.67
CA ASP A 76 -17.40 3.55 -1.26
C ASP A 76 -17.45 3.78 0.25
N LYS A 77 -16.96 2.85 1.07
CA LYS A 77 -16.98 2.97 2.53
C LYS A 77 -15.57 3.04 3.09
N VAL A 78 -15.29 4.08 3.86
CA VAL A 78 -13.98 4.28 4.51
C VAL A 78 -14.20 4.81 5.92
N LYS A 79 -13.46 4.28 6.89
CA LYS A 79 -13.35 4.85 8.23
C LYS A 79 -11.88 5.00 8.56
N SER A 80 -11.49 6.20 8.98
CA SER A 80 -10.13 6.52 9.35
C SER A 80 -10.11 7.24 10.70
N ILE A 81 -9.29 6.74 11.61
CA ILE A 81 -9.02 7.38 12.90
C ILE A 81 -7.59 7.90 12.83
N ALA A 82 -7.45 9.21 12.71
CA ALA A 82 -6.16 9.89 12.68
C ALA A 82 -5.69 10.18 14.11
N ILE A 83 -4.52 9.67 14.46
CA ILE A 83 -3.90 9.77 15.76
C ILE A 83 -2.66 10.65 15.62
N SER A 84 -2.65 11.78 16.32
CA SER A 84 -1.48 12.66 16.41
C SER A 84 -0.62 12.24 17.61
N PRO A 85 0.64 11.76 17.40
CA PRO A 85 1.49 11.32 18.50
C PRO A 85 1.80 12.43 19.52
N ALA A 86 1.83 13.69 19.07
CA ALA A 86 2.23 14.84 19.88
C ALA A 86 1.27 15.14 21.04
N ASN A 87 -0.02 14.82 20.88
CA ASN A 87 -1.07 15.13 21.85
C ASN A 87 -2.06 13.98 22.07
N GLN A 88 -1.84 12.84 21.41
CA GLN A 88 -2.73 11.66 21.45
C GLN A 88 -4.19 11.99 21.09
N SER A 89 -4.43 13.08 20.34
CA SER A 89 -5.78 13.43 19.91
C SER A 89 -6.21 12.57 18.72
N GLU A 90 -7.44 12.06 18.78
CA GLU A 90 -8.02 11.22 17.74
C GLU A 90 -9.10 11.98 16.96
N SER A 91 -8.85 12.20 15.67
CA SER A 91 -9.85 12.74 14.75
C SER A 91 -10.43 11.60 13.92
N ILE A 92 -11.76 11.61 13.72
CA ILE A 92 -12.47 10.53 13.03
C ILE A 92 -13.00 11.05 11.71
N SER A 93 -12.78 10.29 10.64
CA SER A 93 -13.38 10.52 9.33
C SER A 93 -14.11 9.26 8.87
N VAL A 94 -15.35 9.39 8.39
CA VAL A 94 -16.15 8.26 7.88
C VAL A 94 -16.81 8.66 6.58
N LEU A 95 -16.52 7.91 5.53
CA LEU A 95 -17.27 7.89 4.28
C LEU A 95 -18.24 6.70 4.35
N ASP A 96 -19.54 6.99 4.32
CA ASP A 96 -20.62 5.99 4.48
C ASP A 96 -21.21 5.46 3.15
N GLY A 97 -20.63 5.86 2.01
CA GLY A 97 -21.12 5.62 0.66
C GLY A 97 -21.81 6.84 0.02
N THR A 98 -22.33 7.76 0.84
CA THR A 98 -23.05 8.96 0.34
C THR A 98 -22.58 10.26 0.98
N ASN A 99 -22.10 10.19 2.21
CA ASN A 99 -21.66 11.34 2.99
C ASN A 99 -20.27 11.10 3.54
N LEU A 100 -19.47 12.16 3.54
CA LEU A 100 -18.24 12.24 4.30
C LEU A 100 -18.52 12.96 5.62
N TRP A 101 -18.26 12.29 6.72
CA TRP A 101 -18.34 12.80 8.07
C TRP A 101 -16.92 13.03 8.60
N GLY A 102 -16.71 14.14 9.29
CA GLY A 102 -15.45 14.44 9.96
C GLY A 102 -15.70 14.99 11.36
N TYR A 103 -15.02 14.44 12.36
CA TYR A 103 -15.03 14.94 13.73
C TYR A 103 -13.68 15.53 14.12
N ASN A 104 -13.71 16.76 14.64
CA ASN A 104 -12.55 17.39 15.25
C ASN A 104 -12.72 17.44 16.78
N PRO A 105 -11.93 16.67 17.55
CA PRO A 105 -12.04 16.65 19.01
C PRO A 105 -11.62 17.97 19.67
N ASN A 106 -10.75 18.75 19.05
CA ASN A 106 -10.23 19.98 19.65
C ASN A 106 -11.29 21.08 19.74
N THR A 107 -12.24 21.08 18.80
CA THR A 107 -13.35 22.03 18.75
C THR A 107 -14.68 21.39 19.12
N ASN A 108 -14.71 20.06 19.31
CA ASN A 108 -15.92 19.26 19.46
C ASN A 108 -16.95 19.53 18.34
N THR A 109 -16.50 19.49 17.09
CA THR A 109 -17.34 19.79 15.92
C THR A 109 -17.41 18.62 14.95
N VAL A 110 -18.59 18.41 14.38
CA VAL A 110 -18.85 17.44 13.31
C VAL A 110 -19.15 18.21 12.04
N LYS A 111 -18.48 17.84 10.95
CA LYS A 111 -18.79 18.31 9.60
C LYS A 111 -19.35 17.16 8.78
N LYS A 112 -20.39 17.46 8.01
CA LYS A 112 -20.98 16.55 7.04
C LYS A 112 -20.89 17.16 5.66
N ILE A 113 -20.41 16.39 4.69
CA ILE A 113 -20.37 16.76 3.28
C ILE A 113 -21.14 15.69 2.51
N SER A 114 -22.20 16.09 1.80
CA SER A 114 -22.94 15.21 0.91
C SER A 114 -22.21 15.12 -0.43
N LEU A 115 -22.04 13.92 -0.95
CA LEU A 115 -21.23 13.69 -2.14
C LEU A 115 -22.13 13.40 -3.32
N THR A 116 -21.94 14.15 -4.41
CA THR A 116 -22.58 13.85 -5.70
C THR A 116 -21.79 12.77 -6.44
N ASN A 117 -20.47 12.69 -6.23
CA ASN A 117 -19.60 11.66 -6.75
C ASN A 117 -18.46 11.35 -5.78
N ILE A 118 -18.23 10.07 -5.49
CA ILE A 118 -17.17 9.60 -4.58
C ILE A 118 -15.78 9.88 -5.15
N SER A 119 -15.62 9.96 -6.47
CA SER A 119 -14.34 10.29 -7.10
C SER A 119 -13.82 11.68 -6.75
N ASP A 120 -14.67 12.56 -6.23
CA ASP A 120 -14.31 13.93 -5.86
C ASP A 120 -13.58 13.97 -4.51
N ILE A 121 -13.61 12.88 -3.72
CA ILE A 121 -12.84 12.80 -2.48
C ILE A 121 -11.47 12.21 -2.75
N LYS A 122 -10.43 13.01 -2.44
CA LYS A 122 -9.07 12.50 -2.24
C LYS A 122 -8.93 11.97 -0.82
N THR A 123 -9.52 10.81 -0.50
CA THR A 123 -9.25 10.16 0.78
C THR A 123 -7.84 9.58 0.76
N ILE A 124 -7.09 9.77 1.84
CA ILE A 124 -5.82 9.07 2.04
C ILE A 124 -6.17 7.66 2.54
N ASP A 125 -6.51 6.78 1.61
CA ASP A 125 -6.69 5.35 1.89
C ASP A 125 -5.81 4.49 0.98
N TYR A 126 -5.62 3.23 1.38
CA TYR A 126 -4.66 2.32 0.79
C TYR A 126 -4.97 1.99 -0.67
N TYR A 127 -6.26 1.84 -1.00
CA TYR A 127 -6.71 1.64 -2.37
C TYR A 127 -6.33 2.83 -3.25
N ASN A 128 -6.65 4.04 -2.81
CA ASN A 128 -6.33 5.26 -3.52
C ASN A 128 -4.82 5.51 -3.60
N ILE A 129 -4.04 5.11 -2.60
CA ILE A 129 -2.57 5.19 -2.65
C ILE A 129 -2.00 4.26 -3.73
N ILE A 130 -2.47 3.01 -3.82
CA ILE A 130 -2.02 2.07 -4.85
C ILE A 130 -2.35 2.64 -6.23
N LYS A 131 -3.60 3.01 -6.48
CA LYS A 131 -4.00 3.63 -7.74
C LYS A 131 -3.17 4.87 -8.05
N TYR A 132 -3.02 5.77 -7.08
CA TYR A 132 -2.29 7.02 -7.25
C TYR A 132 -0.86 6.81 -7.77
N PHE A 133 -0.17 5.77 -7.29
CA PHE A 133 1.21 5.52 -7.69
C PHE A 133 1.35 4.62 -8.92
N PHE A 134 0.43 3.68 -9.15
CA PHE A 134 0.58 2.69 -10.21
C PHE A 134 -0.22 3.02 -11.47
N ASP A 135 -1.27 3.84 -11.39
CA ASP A 135 -2.01 4.32 -12.56
C ASP A 135 -1.18 5.36 -13.34
N ASP A 136 -1.02 5.15 -14.65
CA ASP A 136 -0.29 6.06 -15.56
C ASP A 136 1.13 6.48 -15.08
N ALA A 137 1.90 5.51 -14.56
CA ALA A 137 3.27 5.76 -14.10
C ALA A 137 4.31 4.83 -14.77
N ASN A 138 5.52 5.36 -14.94
CA ASN A 138 6.69 4.60 -15.36
C ASN A 138 7.27 3.86 -14.16
N VAL A 139 7.30 2.53 -14.21
CA VAL A 139 7.77 1.68 -13.13
C VAL A 139 9.09 1.03 -13.51
N SER A 140 10.03 0.97 -12.57
CA SER A 140 11.32 0.29 -12.73
C SER A 140 11.62 -0.54 -11.49
N LEU A 141 12.10 -1.76 -11.69
CA LEU A 141 12.52 -2.63 -10.60
C LEU A 141 13.94 -2.22 -10.17
N ILE A 142 14.11 -1.84 -8.91
CA ILE A 142 15.44 -1.65 -8.32
C ILE A 142 16.04 -3.00 -7.97
N GLY A 143 15.24 -3.92 -7.43
CA GLY A 143 15.64 -5.29 -7.12
C GLY A 143 14.87 -5.88 -5.95
N LYS A 144 15.28 -7.07 -5.49
CA LYS A 144 14.78 -7.68 -4.26
C LYS A 144 15.38 -6.99 -3.04
N GLN A 145 14.57 -6.78 -2.02
CA GLN A 145 15.00 -6.20 -0.75
C GLN A 145 14.18 -6.76 0.39
N GLN A 146 14.82 -6.97 1.54
CA GLN A 146 14.15 -7.35 2.77
C GLN A 146 13.67 -6.11 3.55
N LEU A 147 12.43 -6.14 4.03
CA LEU A 147 11.86 -5.15 4.96
C LEU A 147 11.26 -5.91 6.15
N ASN A 148 11.74 -5.63 7.38
CA ASN A 148 11.24 -6.27 8.61
C ASN A 148 11.19 -7.80 8.53
N LYS A 149 12.25 -8.43 7.98
CA LYS A 149 12.38 -9.89 7.76
C LYS A 149 11.42 -10.48 6.73
N LYS A 150 10.68 -9.65 6.00
CA LYS A 150 9.89 -10.06 4.83
C LYS A 150 10.69 -9.75 3.57
N GLU A 151 10.74 -10.70 2.66
CA GLU A 151 11.32 -10.52 1.34
C GLU A 151 10.32 -9.80 0.43
N GLY A 152 10.82 -8.98 -0.49
CA GLY A 152 9.98 -8.18 -1.35
C GLY A 152 10.75 -7.54 -2.49
N TYR A 153 10.03 -6.77 -3.28
CA TYR A 153 10.55 -6.06 -4.44
C TYR A 153 10.53 -4.55 -4.18
N LEU A 154 11.66 -3.89 -4.42
CA LEU A 154 11.72 -2.43 -4.39
C LEU A 154 11.52 -1.90 -5.81
N LEU A 155 10.42 -1.18 -6.01
CA LEU A 155 10.12 -0.49 -7.25
C LEU A 155 10.48 1.00 -7.12
N LYS A 156 10.91 1.60 -8.23
CA LYS A 156 10.96 3.05 -8.41
C LYS A 156 9.87 3.44 -9.39
N ILE A 157 9.05 4.39 -8.98
CA ILE A 157 7.96 4.95 -9.77
C ILE A 157 8.29 6.40 -10.10
N LYS A 158 8.13 6.75 -11.37
CA LYS A 158 8.17 8.12 -11.86
C LYS A 158 6.82 8.48 -12.50
N PRO A 159 6.17 9.58 -12.10
CA PRO A 159 4.94 10.04 -12.74
C PRO A 159 5.13 10.24 -14.25
N SER A 160 4.22 9.74 -15.10
CA SER A 160 4.36 9.83 -16.57
C SER A 160 3.95 11.19 -17.15
N SER A 161 3.18 11.99 -16.41
CA SER A 161 2.81 13.35 -16.81
C SER A 161 2.77 14.31 -15.61
N SER A 162 3.04 15.60 -15.84
CA SER A 162 3.06 16.67 -14.84
C SER A 162 1.71 17.00 -14.20
N LYS A 163 0.73 16.10 -14.31
CA LYS A 163 -0.69 16.42 -14.11
C LYS A 163 -1.14 16.60 -12.68
N THR A 164 -0.28 16.51 -11.65
CA THR A 164 -0.77 16.90 -10.31
C THR A 164 0.25 17.47 -9.33
N TYR A 165 1.55 17.17 -9.38
CA TYR A 165 2.49 17.78 -8.41
C TYR A 165 3.89 17.98 -8.96
N ASP A 166 4.23 19.25 -9.24
CA ASP A 166 5.61 19.70 -9.54
C ASP A 166 6.63 19.38 -8.44
N LEU A 167 6.19 18.85 -7.31
CA LEU A 167 6.98 18.63 -6.10
C LEU A 167 7.43 17.17 -5.92
N ILE A 168 6.87 16.21 -6.65
CA ILE A 168 7.27 14.79 -6.59
C ILE A 168 8.09 14.45 -7.84
N ASP A 169 9.32 14.00 -7.65
CA ASP A 169 10.16 13.46 -8.73
C ASP A 169 9.99 11.95 -8.87
N SER A 170 10.07 11.25 -7.76
CA SER A 170 9.97 9.79 -7.75
C SER A 170 9.52 9.25 -6.41
N THR A 171 8.98 8.04 -6.43
CA THR A 171 8.60 7.29 -5.23
C THR A 171 9.25 5.92 -5.28
N LYS A 172 9.85 5.49 -4.18
CA LYS A 172 10.27 4.10 -4.00
C LYS A 172 9.18 3.36 -3.25
N ILE A 173 8.74 2.23 -3.78
CA ILE A 173 7.67 1.41 -3.20
C ILE A 173 8.22 0.02 -2.95
N TRP A 174 8.14 -0.42 -1.69
CA TRP A 174 8.46 -1.79 -1.33
C TRP A 174 7.18 -2.63 -1.35
N VAL A 175 7.18 -3.68 -2.17
CA VAL A 175 6.08 -4.61 -2.40
C VAL A 175 6.43 -5.95 -1.78
N ASP A 176 5.56 -6.46 -0.93
CA ASP A 176 5.71 -7.77 -0.32
C ASP A 176 5.60 -8.89 -1.37
N GLN A 177 6.54 -9.84 -1.41
CA GLN A 177 6.56 -10.86 -2.46
C GLN A 177 5.45 -11.93 -2.30
N GLU A 178 4.94 -12.11 -1.09
CA GLU A 178 3.95 -13.16 -0.80
C GLU A 178 2.54 -12.66 -1.12
N THR A 179 2.24 -11.44 -0.68
CA THR A 179 0.91 -10.84 -0.80
C THR A 179 0.77 -9.93 -2.02
N TRP A 180 1.87 -9.49 -2.64
CA TRP A 180 1.89 -8.47 -3.71
C TRP A 180 1.34 -7.11 -3.26
N LEU A 181 1.23 -6.89 -1.95
CA LEU A 181 0.71 -5.67 -1.37
C LEU A 181 1.86 -4.71 -1.04
N PRO A 182 1.80 -3.44 -1.49
CA PRO A 182 2.78 -2.44 -1.10
C PRO A 182 2.72 -2.14 0.41
N LEU A 183 3.86 -2.21 1.12
CA LEU A 183 3.88 -1.96 2.57
C LEU A 183 4.68 -0.71 2.98
N LYS A 184 5.48 -0.15 2.07
CA LYS A 184 6.25 1.07 2.33
C LYS A 184 6.39 1.93 1.08
N TYR A 185 6.26 3.23 1.26
CA TYR A 185 6.43 4.25 0.22
C TYR A 185 7.38 5.33 0.73
N ASP A 186 8.44 5.61 -0.02
CA ASP A 186 9.35 6.73 0.22
C ASP A 186 9.29 7.68 -0.97
N THR A 187 8.79 8.90 -0.77
CA THR A 187 8.58 9.91 -1.82
C THR A 187 9.70 10.94 -1.80
N TYR A 188 10.21 11.29 -2.98
CA TYR A 188 11.34 12.19 -3.17
C TYR A 188 10.97 13.39 -4.06
N ASP A 189 11.52 14.55 -3.75
CA ASP A 189 11.42 15.75 -4.59
C ASP A 189 12.44 15.77 -5.75
N LYS A 190 12.37 16.82 -6.59
CA LYS A 190 13.27 17.06 -7.73
C LYS A 190 14.75 17.19 -7.35
N ASN A 191 15.06 17.47 -6.08
CA ASN A 191 16.43 17.53 -5.56
C ASN A 191 16.90 16.17 -5.01
N GLY A 192 16.05 15.13 -5.03
CA GLY A 192 16.31 13.83 -4.43
C GLY A 192 16.15 13.80 -2.91
N THR A 193 15.52 14.82 -2.32
CA THR A 193 15.25 14.89 -0.89
C THR A 193 14.03 14.07 -0.54
N LEU A 194 14.12 13.22 0.50
CA LEU A 194 12.98 12.48 1.03
C LEU A 194 11.97 13.46 1.64
N THR A 195 10.75 13.51 1.11
CA THR A 195 9.70 14.43 1.56
C THR A 195 8.60 13.72 2.35
N MET A 196 8.43 12.42 2.14
CA MET A 196 7.41 11.64 2.84
C MET A 196 7.76 10.16 2.89
N THR A 197 7.49 9.53 4.03
CA THR A 197 7.48 8.07 4.22
C THR A 197 6.10 7.64 4.67
N ILE A 198 5.56 6.60 4.04
CA ILE A 198 4.33 5.90 4.46
C ILE A 198 4.71 4.45 4.76
N GLN A 199 4.27 3.93 5.90
CA GLN A 199 4.42 2.54 6.30
C GLN A 199 3.07 1.93 6.64
N ILE A 200 2.78 0.76 6.10
CA ILE A 200 1.54 0.02 6.33
C ILE A 200 1.85 -1.20 7.19
N GLN A 201 1.08 -1.36 8.26
CA GLN A 201 1.20 -2.43 9.25
C GLN A 201 -0.17 -3.08 9.48
N ASP A 202 -0.15 -4.31 10.00
CA ASP A 202 -1.36 -5.06 10.36
C ASP A 202 -2.41 -5.17 9.23
N LEU A 203 -1.94 -5.16 7.97
CA LEU A 203 -2.79 -5.23 6.79
C LEU A 203 -3.53 -6.57 6.74
N LYS A 204 -4.86 -6.50 6.69
CA LYS A 204 -5.75 -7.63 6.46
C LYS A 204 -6.67 -7.30 5.30
N VAL A 205 -7.02 -8.32 4.52
CA VAL A 205 -7.85 -8.20 3.31
C VAL A 205 -9.00 -9.20 3.37
N ASN A 206 -10.13 -8.87 2.75
CA ASN A 206 -11.28 -9.77 2.58
C ASN A 206 -11.75 -10.43 3.89
N THR A 207 -11.82 -9.64 4.96
CA THR A 207 -12.20 -10.10 6.30
C THR A 207 -13.70 -10.07 6.55
N GLY A 208 -14.48 -9.46 5.64
CA GLY A 208 -15.92 -9.33 5.77
C GLY A 208 -16.31 -8.18 6.70
N ILE A 209 -15.69 -7.00 6.55
CA ILE A 209 -15.96 -5.85 7.42
C ILE A 209 -17.47 -5.50 7.38
N SER A 210 -18.08 -5.44 8.57
CA SER A 210 -19.50 -5.13 8.74
C SER A 210 -19.81 -3.69 8.33
N ASP A 211 -20.98 -3.47 7.72
CA ASP A 211 -21.45 -2.13 7.37
C ASP A 211 -21.67 -1.24 8.61
N SER A 212 -21.90 -1.84 9.79
CA SER A 212 -22.04 -1.11 11.05
C SER A 212 -20.78 -0.33 11.44
N GLU A 213 -19.60 -0.72 10.95
CA GLU A 213 -18.36 0.01 11.22
C GLU A 213 -18.34 1.42 10.61
N PHE A 214 -19.11 1.63 9.54
CA PHE A 214 -19.16 2.88 8.77
C PHE A 214 -20.36 3.76 9.13
N VAL A 215 -21.11 3.41 10.18
CA VAL A 215 -22.14 4.28 10.73
C VAL A 215 -21.48 5.32 11.62
N PHE A 216 -21.56 6.59 11.22
CA PHE A 216 -20.98 7.68 12.00
C PHE A 216 -21.85 8.03 13.21
N GLY A 217 -21.33 7.78 14.42
CA GLY A 217 -21.96 8.21 15.66
C GLY A 217 -21.54 9.63 16.04
N ILE A 218 -22.52 10.54 16.21
CA ILE A 218 -22.25 11.91 16.64
C ILE A 218 -21.81 11.90 18.12
N PRO A 219 -20.61 12.41 18.46
CA PRO A 219 -20.16 12.46 19.85
C PRO A 219 -21.06 13.35 20.71
N PRO A 220 -21.23 13.05 22.02
CA PRO A 220 -22.07 13.83 22.92
C PRO A 220 -21.70 15.32 22.94
N GLY A 221 -22.69 16.18 22.72
CA GLY A 221 -22.51 17.64 22.76
C GLY A 221 -21.73 18.23 21.59
N ALA A 222 -21.40 17.44 20.55
CA ALA A 222 -20.72 17.95 19.38
C ALA A 222 -21.62 18.88 18.56
N GLU A 223 -21.08 20.02 18.13
CA GLU A 223 -21.76 20.95 17.24
C GLU A 223 -21.67 20.46 15.80
N ILE A 224 -22.82 20.38 15.11
CA ILE A 224 -22.86 20.03 13.68
C ILE A 224 -22.71 21.32 12.88
N ILE A 225 -21.65 21.37 12.07
CA ILE A 225 -21.39 22.48 11.13
C ILE A 225 -21.77 21.99 9.74
N ASP A 226 -22.85 22.54 9.21
CA ASP A 226 -23.24 22.31 7.83
C ASP A 226 -22.22 22.96 6.89
N SER A 227 -21.70 22.16 5.95
CA SER A 227 -20.90 22.68 4.85
C SER A 227 -21.87 23.04 3.72
N VAL A 228 -22.03 24.35 3.46
CA VAL A 228 -22.82 24.88 2.34
C VAL A 228 -22.22 24.43 1.00
#